data_AF-A0A7X6CAX3-F1
#
_entry.id   AF-A0A7X6CAX3-F1
#
_cell.length_a   1.000
_cell.length_b   1.000
_cell.length_c   1.000
_cell.angle_alpha   90.00
_cell.angle_beta   90.00
_cell.angle_gamma   90.00
#
_symmetry.space_group_name_H-M   'P 1'
#
loop_
_entity.id
_entity.type
_entity.pdbx_description
1 polymer ?
#
loop_
_entity_poly.entity_id
_entity_poly.type
_entity_poly.pdbx_seq_one_letter_code
_entity_poly.pdbx_strand_id
1 'polypeptide(L)' 'MWQDEIVEEIHRIREEHAKSFNYDLDAMFADWQKKQAKSGRQIISKSLKPRTQPTSICG' A
#
# COMPACT_ATOMS: atom_id res chain seq x y z
N MET A 1 26.34 2.08 15.73
CA MET A 1 25.20 1.73 14.85
C MET A 1 24.23 0.96 15.72
N TRP A 2 23.02 1.46 15.92
CA TRP A 2 22.05 0.87 16.84
C TRP A 2 21.17 -0.08 16.02
N GLN A 3 21.17 -1.36 16.37
CA GLN A 3 20.17 -2.30 15.90
C GLN A 3 18.93 -2.13 16.76
N ASP A 4 17.81 -1.78 16.12
CA ASP A 4 16.51 -1.71 16.77
C ASP A 4 15.83 -3.07 16.62
N GLU A 5 15.67 -3.78 17.74
CA GLU A 5 15.09 -5.13 17.79
C GLU A 5 13.66 -5.15 17.20
N ILE A 6 12.91 -4.04 17.32
CA ILE A 6 11.57 -3.90 16.75
C ILE A 6 11.63 -3.92 15.22
N VAL A 7 12.64 -3.28 14.64
CA VAL A 7 12.81 -3.21 13.18
C VAL A 7 13.18 -4.57 12.62
N GLU A 8 14.04 -5.33 13.30
CA GLU A 8 14.38 -6.69 12.89
C GLU A 8 13.16 -7.63 12.92
N GLU A 9 12.31 -7.52 13.94
CA GLU A 9 11.06 -8.28 14.01
C GLU A 9 10.13 -7.96 12.83
N ILE A 10 9.96 -6.67 12.52
CA ILE A 10 9.18 -6.23 11.35
C ILE A 10 9.74 -6.81 10.05
N HIS A 11 11.07 -6.80 9.88
CA HIS A 11 11.71 -7.38 8.70
C HIS A 11 11.45 -8.88 8.60
N ARG A 12 11.59 -9.62 9.70
CA ARG A 12 11.32 -11.05 9.74
C ARG A 12 9.88 -11.37 9.36
N ILE A 13 8.90 -10.65 9.91
CA ILE A 13 7.47 -10.85 9.59
C ILE A 13 7.21 -10.57 8.10
N ARG A 14 7.77 -9.47 7.56
CA ARG A 14 7.61 -9.12 6.13
C ARG A 14 8.26 -10.16 5.22
N GLU A 15 9.41 -10.70 5.62
CA GLU A 15 10.15 -11.72 4.88
C GLU A 15 9.39 -13.05 4.86
N GLU A 16 8.90 -13.52 6.02
CA GLU A 16 8.07 -14.72 6.12
C GLU A 16 6.78 -14.57 5.29
N HIS A 17 6.15 -13.40 5.34
CA HIS A 17 4.99 -13.09 4.51
C HIS A 17 5.32 -13.15 3.02
N ALA A 18 6.36 -12.45 2.55
CA ALA A 18 6.76 -12.47 1.15
C ALA A 18 7.09 -13.90 0.66
N LYS A 19 7.80 -14.70 1.48
CA LYS A 19 8.10 -16.11 1.17
C LYS A 19 6.85 -16.95 0.97
N SER A 20 5.82 -16.77 1.79
CA SER A 20 4.54 -17.49 1.63
C SER A 20 3.84 -17.19 0.30
N PHE A 21 4.11 -16.04 -0.30
CA PHE A 21 3.63 -15.65 -1.63
C PHE A 21 4.68 -15.87 -2.73
N ASN A 22 5.78 -16.57 -2.43
CA ASN A 22 6.89 -16.78 -3.37
C ASN A 22 7.46 -15.46 -3.94
N TYR A 23 7.42 -14.38 -3.14
CA TYR A 23 7.80 -13.02 -3.54
C TYR A 23 7.03 -12.48 -4.76
N ASP A 24 5.87 -13.05 -5.06
CA ASP A 24 4.98 -12.58 -6.11
C ASP A 24 4.14 -11.40 -5.59
N LEU A 25 4.50 -10.20 -6.04
CA LEU A 25 3.81 -8.97 -5.67
C LEU A 25 2.35 -8.97 -6.15
N ASP A 26 2.08 -9.55 -7.32
CA ASP A 26 0.72 -9.59 -7.87
C ASP A 26 -0.16 -10.53 -7.04
N ALA A 27 0.39 -11.67 -6.59
CA ALA A 27 -0.31 -12.59 -5.71
C ALA A 27 -0.64 -11.97 -4.34
N MET A 28 0.29 -11.22 -3.75
CA MET A 28 0.06 -10.49 -2.51
C MET A 28 -1.06 -9.45 -2.68
N PHE A 29 -1.01 -8.69 -3.78
CA PHE A 29 -2.01 -7.67 -4.06
C PHE A 29 -3.40 -8.27 -4.29
N ALA A 30 -3.48 -9.39 -5.02
CA ALA A 30 -4.73 -10.10 -5.24
C ALA A 30 -5.35 -10.62 -3.93
N ASP A 31 -4.55 -11.11 -2.98
CA ASP A 31 -5.04 -11.50 -1.65
C ASP A 31 -5.61 -10.31 -0.88
N TRP A 32 -4.96 -9.16 -0.94
CA TRP A 32 -5.45 -7.93 -0.31
C TRP A 32 -6.76 -7.44 -0.92
N GLN A 33 -6.89 -7.50 -2.26
CA GLN A 33 -8.14 -7.19 -2.94
C GLN A 33 -9.28 -8.12 -2.51
N LYS A 34 -9.02 -9.42 -2.36
CA LYS A 34 -10.01 -10.40 -1.87
C LYS A 34 -10.45 -10.09 -0.44
N LYS A 35 -9.51 -9.75 0.45
CA LYS A 35 -9.80 -9.33 1.83
C LYS A 35 -10.62 -8.04 1.86
N GLN A 36 -10.29 -7.08 0.99
CA GLN A 36 -11.04 -5.84 0.85
C GLN A 36 -12.49 -6.10 0.38
N ALA A 37 -12.68 -6.98 -0.60
CA ALA A 37 -14.02 -7.36 -1.07
C ALA A 37 -14.84 -8.05 0.04
N LYS A 38 -14.20 -8.90 0.85
CA LYS A 38 -14.85 -9.60 1.97
C LYS A 38 -15.19 -8.68 3.16
N SER A 39 -14.53 -7.52 3.27
CA SER A 39 -14.70 -6.58 4.36
C SER A 39 -16.12 -5.98 4.47
N GLY A 40 -16.96 -6.10 3.42
CA GLY A 40 -18.29 -5.48 3.38
C GLY A 40 -18.27 -3.94 3.41
N ARG A 41 -17.09 -3.31 3.32
CA ARG A 41 -16.92 -1.86 3.28
C ARG A 41 -17.09 -1.36 1.85
N GLN A 42 -17.77 -0.23 1.70
CA GLN A 42 -17.93 0.41 0.39
C GLN A 42 -16.59 1.03 -0.05
N ILE A 43 -16.06 0.55 -1.18
CA ILE A 43 -14.87 1.13 -1.80
C ILE A 43 -15.34 2.33 -2.63
N ILE A 44 -14.96 3.54 -2.21
CA ILE A 44 -15.25 4.77 -2.95
C ILE A 44 -14.00 5.21 -3.74
N SER A 45 -14.08 5.14 -5.06
CA SER A 45 -13.10 5.79 -5.93
C SER A 45 -13.46 7.26 -6.04
N LYS A 46 -12.82 8.11 -5.23
CA LYS A 46 -12.93 9.56 -5.41
C LYS A 46 -11.99 9.95 -6.55
N SER A 47 -12.53 10.51 -7.64
CA SER A 47 -11.67 11.10 -8.68
C SER A 47 -10.78 12.14 -8.01
N LEU A 48 -9.48 12.05 -8.20
CA LEU A 48 -8.56 13.09 -7.76
C LEU A 48 -8.99 14.38 -8.46
N LYS A 49 -9.35 15.42 -7.69
CA LYS A 49 -9.60 16.73 -8.28
C LYS A 49 -8.31 17.16 -8.99
N PRO A 50 -8.37 17.58 -10.26
CA PRO A 50 -7.20 18.07 -10.95
C PRO A 50 -6.61 19.21 -10.11
N ARG A 51 -5.30 19.16 -9.90
CA ARG A 51 -4.57 20.23 -9.21
C ARG A 51 -4.75 21.47 -10.08
N THR A 52 -5.58 22.41 -9.66
CA THR A 52 -5.68 23.73 -10.29
C THR A 52 -4.32 24.39 -10.12
N GLN A 53 -3.54 24.41 -11.20
CA GLN A 53 -2.32 25.20 -11.22
C GLN A 53 -2.74 26.67 -11.06
N PRO A 54 -2.04 27.46 -10.22
CA PRO A 54 -2.36 28.87 -10.08
C PRO A 54 -2.21 29.51 -11.47
N THR A 55 -3.32 30.01 -12.01
CA THR A 55 -3.32 30.82 -13.22
C THR A 55 -2.32 31.93 -13.03
N SER A 56 -1.29 31.96 -13.88
CA SER A 56 -0.35 33.07 -13.99
C SER A 56 -1.15 34.34 -14.25
N ILE A 57 -1.26 35.20 -13.23
CA ILE A 57 -1.75 36.57 -13.40
C ILE A 57 -0.68 37.26 -14.25
N CYS A 58 -1.00 37.51 -15.52
CA CYS A 58 -0.13 38.23 -16.43
C CYS A 58 -0.67 39.66 -16.57
N GLY A 59 0.22 40.63 -16.29
CA GLY A 59 0.25 41.99 -16.86
C GLY A 59 -0.89 42.92 -16.52
#